data_AF-A0A7M3NP55-F1
#
_entry.id   AF-A0A7M3NP55-F1
#
_cell.length_a   1.000
_cell.length_b   1.000
_cell.length_c   1.000
_cell.angle_alpha   90.00
_cell.angle_beta   90.00
_cell.angle_gamma   90.00
#
_symmetry.space_group_name_H-M   'P 1'
#
loop_
_entity.id
_entity.type
_entity.pdbx_description
1 polymer ?
#
loop_
_entity_poly.entity_id
_entity_poly.type
_entity_poly.pdbx_seq_one_letter_code
_entity_poly.pdbx_strand_id
1 'polypeptide(L)'
;MAGAGENALGDPAKVAQVVTRLADLPEPPPRLVLGSEALAYARAAARTPADRDAVWAELSRSTDRDDATDQQRDPLGQAANDAETASAVSPRSRT
;
A
#
# COMPACT_ATOMS: atom_id res chain seq x y z
N MET A 1 18.53 28.67 -17.95
CA MET A 1 17.99 27.41 -17.40
C MET A 1 17.09 27.78 -16.22
N ALA A 2 15.79 28.00 -16.45
CA ALA A 2 14.85 28.26 -15.37
C ALA A 2 14.60 26.93 -14.63
N GLY A 3 14.82 26.92 -13.31
CA GLY A 3 14.64 25.74 -12.47
C GLY A 3 13.17 25.33 -12.44
N ALA A 4 12.91 24.02 -12.31
CA ALA A 4 11.59 23.40 -12.24
C ALA A 4 10.71 23.82 -11.03
N GLY A 5 10.96 24.99 -10.41
CA GLY A 5 10.49 25.34 -9.07
C GLY A 5 9.69 26.62 -8.92
N GLU A 6 9.45 27.41 -9.98
CA GLU A 6 8.82 28.73 -9.77
C GLU A 6 7.31 28.67 -9.49
N ASN A 7 6.66 27.51 -9.65
CA ASN A 7 5.21 27.38 -9.45
C ASN A 7 4.72 25.99 -8.99
N ALA A 8 5.63 25.11 -8.56
CA ALA A 8 5.22 23.82 -8.00
C ALA A 8 4.89 23.98 -6.51
N LEU A 9 3.84 23.32 -6.03
CA LEU A 9 3.47 23.34 -4.60
C LEU A 9 4.54 22.69 -3.70
N GLY A 10 5.39 21.82 -4.27
CA GLY A 10 6.43 21.10 -3.56
C GLY A 10 7.68 21.94 -3.29
N ASP A 11 8.17 21.90 -2.05
CA ASP A 11 9.44 22.50 -1.63
C ASP A 11 10.56 21.45 -1.62
N PRO A 12 11.58 21.54 -2.49
CA PRO A 12 12.68 20.58 -2.58
C PRO A 12 13.49 20.44 -1.28
N ALA A 13 13.64 21.52 -0.51
CA ALA A 13 14.38 21.48 0.76
C ALA A 13 13.64 20.63 1.79
N LYS A 14 12.30 20.74 1.85
CA LYS A 14 11.47 19.89 2.71
C LYS A 14 11.47 18.43 2.25
N VAL A 15 11.48 18.17 0.95
CA VAL A 15 11.59 16.81 0.41
C VAL A 15 12.90 16.15 0.86
N ALA A 16 14.04 16.85 0.76
CA ALA A 16 15.33 16.34 1.20
C ALA A 16 15.36 16.00 2.70
N GLN A 17 14.71 16.81 3.54
CA GLN A 17 14.55 16.52 4.98
C GLN A 17 13.75 15.25 5.22
N VAL A 18 12.65 15.02 4.48
CA VAL A 18 11.87 13.79 4.60
C VAL A 18 12.69 12.57 4.17
N VAL A 19 13.44 12.66 3.07
CA VAL A 19 14.30 11.55 2.60
C VAL A 19 15.35 11.20 3.65
N THR A 20 15.99 12.19 4.27
CA THR A 20 16.97 11.95 5.35
C THR A 20 16.29 11.24 6.53
N ARG A 21 15.12 11.73 6.94
CA ARG A 21 14.34 11.10 8.03
C ARG A 21 13.91 9.66 7.71
N LEU A 22 13.58 9.36 6.45
CA LEU A 22 13.22 8.01 6.03
C LEU A 22 14.40 7.04 6.13
N ALA A 23 15.62 7.50 5.86
CA ALA A 23 16.83 6.68 5.97
C ALA A 23 17.10 6.24 7.43
N ASP A 24 16.64 7.03 8.40
CA ASP A 24 16.79 6.73 9.84
C ASP A 24 15.64 5.85 10.39
N LEU A 25 14.60 5.53 9.59
CA LEU A 25 13.52 4.67 10.07
C LEU A 25 13.98 3.21 10.13
N PRO A 26 13.66 2.47 11.21
CA PRO A 26 14.00 1.05 11.31
C PRO A 26 13.27 0.21 10.26
N GLU A 27 12.09 0.64 9.84
CA GLU A 27 11.30 0.02 8.78
C GLU A 27 10.67 1.12 7.92
N PRO A 28 11.38 1.61 6.89
CA PRO A 28 10.86 2.64 6.01
C PRO A 28 9.75 2.07 5.11
N PRO A 29 8.69 2.84 4.83
CA PRO A 29 7.63 2.38 3.94
C PRO A 29 8.17 2.16 2.53
N PRO A 30 7.74 1.10 1.82
CA PRO A 30 8.23 0.79 0.46
C PRO A 30 7.85 1.86 -0.56
N ARG A 31 6.80 2.64 -0.26
CA ARG A 31 6.37 3.78 -1.06
C ARG A 31 5.79 4.86 -0.16
N LEU A 32 6.26 6.10 -0.35
CA LEU A 32 5.69 7.28 0.29
C LEU A 32 5.30 8.31 -0.77
N VAL A 33 4.07 8.82 -0.69
CA VAL A 33 3.59 9.92 -1.53
C VAL A 33 3.89 11.24 -0.83
N LEU A 34 4.59 12.16 -1.50
CA LEU A 34 4.99 13.45 -0.97
C LEU A 34 4.17 14.59 -1.58
N GLY A 35 3.64 15.46 -0.73
CA GLY A 35 2.81 16.59 -1.14
C GLY A 35 1.31 16.27 -1.09
N SER A 36 0.52 17.28 -0.75
CA SER A 36 -0.94 17.16 -0.57
C SER A 36 -1.67 16.88 -1.89
N GLU A 37 -1.26 17.50 -2.99
CA GLU A 37 -1.83 17.25 -4.31
C GLU A 37 -1.57 15.81 -4.76
N ALA A 38 -0.31 15.36 -4.69
CA ALA A 38 0.04 13.99 -5.03
C ALA A 38 -0.71 12.97 -4.16
N LEU A 39 -0.89 13.27 -2.87
CA LEU A 39 -1.69 12.45 -1.97
C LEU A 39 -3.17 12.42 -2.36
N ALA A 40 -3.74 13.57 -2.74
CA ALA A 40 -5.12 13.64 -3.21
C ALA A 40 -5.33 12.80 -4.47
N TYR A 41 -4.43 12.89 -5.44
CA TYR A 41 -4.46 12.07 -6.65
C TYR A 41 -4.28 10.59 -6.36
N ALA A 42 -3.30 10.20 -5.54
CA ALA A 42 -3.07 8.81 -5.18
C ALA A 42 -4.30 8.20 -4.48
N ARG A 43 -4.95 8.96 -3.59
CA ARG A 43 -6.20 8.54 -2.93
C ARG A 43 -7.36 8.40 -3.91
N ALA A 44 -7.53 9.35 -4.83
CA ALA A 44 -8.56 9.27 -5.86
C ALA A 44 -8.35 8.03 -6.74
N ALA A 45 -7.11 7.82 -7.21
CA ALA A 45 -6.74 6.67 -8.03
C ALA A 45 -6.89 5.33 -7.30
N ALA A 46 -6.74 5.28 -5.97
CA ALA A 46 -6.95 4.06 -5.20
C ALA A 46 -8.44 3.76 -4.94
N ARG A 47 -9.27 4.79 -4.75
CA ARG A 47 -10.71 4.61 -4.53
C ARG A 47 -11.44 4.16 -5.79
N THR A 48 -11.11 4.73 -6.95
CA THR A 48 -11.85 4.45 -8.18
C THR A 48 -11.87 2.95 -8.57
N PRO A 49 -10.76 2.20 -8.50
CA PRO A 49 -10.78 0.76 -8.72
C PRO A 49 -11.58 0.02 -7.64
N ALA A 50 -11.30 0.29 -6.35
CA ALA A 50 -11.96 -0.41 -5.25
C ALA A 50 -13.50 -0.23 -5.26
N ASP A 51 -13.98 0.98 -5.51
CA ASP A 51 -15.41 1.28 -5.60
C ASP A 51 -16.04 0.57 -6.81
N ARG A 52 -15.34 0.51 -7.94
CA ARG A 52 -15.81 -0.21 -9.14
C ARG A 52 -15.85 -1.71 -8.90
N ASP A 53 -14.81 -2.27 -8.30
CA ASP A 53 -14.72 -3.70 -8.00
C ASP A 53 -15.83 -4.11 -7.02
N ALA A 54 -16.14 -3.27 -6.04
CA ALA A 54 -17.25 -3.50 -5.11
C ALA A 54 -18.62 -3.55 -5.82
N VAL A 55 -18.86 -2.70 -6.81
CA VAL A 55 -20.11 -2.70 -7.59
C VAL A 55 -20.29 -4.00 -8.39
N TRP A 56 -19.19 -4.56 -8.91
CA TRP A 56 -19.22 -5.74 -9.78
C TRP A 56 -18.74 -7.02 -9.10
N ALA A 57 -18.64 -7.02 -7.76
CA ALA A 57 -18.07 -8.13 -7.01
C ALA A 57 -18.84 -9.44 -7.24
N GLU A 58 -20.18 -9.40 -7.20
CA GLU A 58 -21.01 -10.59 -7.38
C GLU A 58 -20.92 -11.15 -8.81
N LEU A 59 -20.95 -10.28 -9.81
CA LEU A 59 -20.79 -10.67 -11.22
C LEU A 59 -19.40 -11.27 -11.48
N SER A 60 -18.37 -10.77 -10.80
CA SER A 60 -17.02 -11.34 -10.92
C SER A 60 -16.96 -12.73 -10.29
N ARG A 61 -17.54 -12.91 -9.09
CA ARG A 61 -17.62 -14.21 -8.39
C ARG A 61 -18.49 -15.24 -9.10
N SER A 62 -19.47 -14.81 -9.90
CA SER A 62 -20.30 -15.75 -10.67
C SER A 62 -19.51 -16.51 -11.76
N THR A 63 -18.24 -16.15 -11.99
CA THR A 63 -17.34 -16.87 -12.90
C THR A 63 -16.53 -17.97 -12.22
N ASP A 64 -16.62 -18.09 -10.89
CA ASP A 64 -15.97 -19.15 -10.14
C ASP A 64 -16.51 -20.52 -10.56
N ARG A 65 -15.65 -21.55 -10.51
CA ARG A 65 -16.09 -22.93 -10.71
C ARG A 65 -16.94 -23.38 -9.52
N ASP A 66 -17.95 -24.21 -9.79
CA ASP A 66 -18.83 -24.75 -8.75
C ASP A 66 -18.07 -25.57 -7.68
N ASP A 67 -16.96 -26.21 -8.07
CA ASP A 67 -16.08 -27.02 -7.21
C ASP A 67 -14.95 -26.21 -6.54
N ALA A 68 -14.94 -24.88 -6.69
CA ALA A 68 -13.91 -24.05 -6.06
C ALA A 68 -14.01 -24.12 -4.53
N THR A 69 -12.86 -24.36 -3.89
CA THR A 69 -12.73 -24.34 -2.44
C THR A 69 -12.69 -22.91 -1.90
N ASP A 70 -13.03 -22.72 -0.64
CA ASP A 70 -12.98 -21.40 0.00
C ASP A 70 -11.57 -20.80 -0.04
N GLN A 71 -10.53 -21.64 0.06
CA GLN A 71 -9.14 -21.20 -0.06
C GLN A 71 -8.77 -20.69 -1.46
N GLN A 72 -9.40 -21.22 -2.50
CA GLN A 72 -9.19 -20.72 -3.86
C GLN A 72 -9.96 -19.42 -4.11
N ARG A 73 -11.09 -19.22 -3.42
CA ARG A 73 -11.88 -17.98 -3.48
C ARG A 73 -11.25 -16.85 -2.67
N ASP A 74 -10.57 -17.16 -1.57
CA ASP A 74 -9.83 -16.21 -0.75
C ASP A 74 -8.39 -16.68 -0.46
N PRO A 75 -7.48 -16.55 -1.45
CA PRO A 75 -6.11 -17.02 -1.29
C PRO A 75 -5.27 -16.17 -0.32
N LEU A 76 -5.67 -14.92 -0.06
CA LEU A 76 -4.92 -14.00 0.81
C LEU A 76 -5.36 -14.07 2.28
N GLY A 77 -6.57 -14.55 2.55
CA GLY A 77 -7.07 -14.75 3.91
C GLY A 77 -6.15 -15.62 4.78
N GLN A 78 -5.53 -16.66 4.22
CA GLN A 78 -4.55 -17.49 4.96
C GLN A 78 -3.17 -16.85 5.07
N ALA A 79 -2.68 -16.20 4.01
CA ALA A 79 -1.36 -15.56 4.02
C ALA A 79 -1.26 -14.44 5.08
N ALA A 80 -2.36 -13.72 5.34
CA ALA A 80 -2.43 -12.72 6.40
C ALA A 80 -2.32 -13.36 7.80
N ASN A 81 -2.98 -14.49 8.02
CA ASN A 81 -2.90 -15.23 9.28
C ASN A 81 -1.50 -15.83 9.52
N ASP A 82 -0.84 -16.31 8.46
CA ASP A 82 0.52 -16.86 8.52
C ASP A 82 1.56 -15.78 8.84
N ALA A 83 1.43 -14.58 8.25
CA ALA A 83 2.29 -13.45 8.54
C ALA A 83 2.12 -12.95 10.00
N GLU A 84 0.88 -12.93 10.49
CA GLU A 84 0.59 -12.60 11.90
C GLU A 84 1.14 -13.67 12.86
N THR A 85 1.05 -14.95 12.49
CA THR A 85 1.63 -16.05 13.25
C THR A 85 3.17 -16.00 13.26
N ALA A 86 3.81 -15.66 12.13
CA ALA A 86 5.25 -15.48 12.04
C ALA A 86 5.74 -14.28 12.88
N SER A 87 4.97 -13.21 12.96
CA SER A 87 5.24 -12.06 13.85
C SER A 87 5.03 -12.41 15.33
N ALA A 88 4.08 -13.29 15.66
CA ALA A 88 3.82 -13.75 17.03
C ALA A 88 4.81 -14.82 17.54
N VAL A 89 5.42 -15.60 16.64
CA VAL A 89 6.41 -16.68 16.96
C VAL A 89 7.84 -16.12 17.14
N SER A 90 7.99 -14.88 17.60
CA SER A 90 9.29 -14.36 18.06
C SER A 90 9.36 -14.15 19.59
N PRO A 91 9.49 -15.23 20.39
CA PRO A 91 9.98 -15.13 21.76
C PRO A 91 11.50 -15.40 21.81
N ARG A 92 12.26 -14.33 22.07
CA ARG A 92 13.60 -14.24 22.73
C ARG A 92 14.72 -15.25 22.41
N SER A 93 15.94 -14.68 22.41
CA SER A 93 17.21 -15.25 22.90
C SER A 93 18.19 -15.80 21.85
N ARG A 94 19.23 -15.01 21.54
CA ARG A 94 20.58 -15.55 21.37
C ARG A 94 21.64 -14.46 21.63
N THR A 95 22.28 -14.61 22.79
CA THR A 95 23.63 -14.21 23.23
C THR A 95 24.23 -12.88 22.76
#